data_AF-A0A317X2D4-F1
#
_entry.id   AF-A0A317X2D4-F1
#
_cell.length_a   1.000
_cell.length_b   1.000
_cell.length_c   1.000
_cell.angle_alpha   90.00
_cell.angle_beta   90.00
_cell.angle_gamma   90.00
#
_symmetry.space_group_name_H-M   'P 1'
#
loop_
_entity.id
_entity.type
_entity.pdbx_description
1 polymer ?
#
loop_
_entity_poly.entity_id
_entity_poly.type
_entity_poly.pdbx_seq_one_letter_code
_entity_poly.pdbx_strand_id
1 'polypeptide(L)'
;MALSISKAIYNDGVALAVAAQEENRALADRMTAVRMAGQPQLAQQQPLQRLAAEMAHQATRALESRYATNRPDDAMSLDGASVSCTAESSKDAARRHLKNEPMSECVACVDSFPHSDMIEAPCAHLYCRNCTTKLIEDSLVDESLFPPRCCRLHIPLSSVRASLGHDIARRFEAKSIEREDPYRTYCSNAACAKYLMPYEVYGYIGSCRHCQRQTCTLCKRRVHPGTPCVDEHGEVLNLAREQGWQRCARCRNLIELGIGCNHITCRCRYEFCYVCGVEWKDCTCELWDEERLLLRAQQVAGRDQVEPPAQVEVARVAQNLLERHECDHNGRWKRIDQGQQCEECHDYLPDFILECRQCHLRACARCRMNRL
;
A
#
# COMPACT_ATOMS: atom_id res chain seq x y z
N MET A 1 0.70 -10.72 26.40
CA MET A 1 -0.62 -11.21 25.94
C MET A 1 -1.45 -10.15 25.21
N ALA A 2 -1.52 -8.89 25.67
CA ALA A 2 -2.34 -7.83 25.03
C ALA A 2 -1.99 -7.52 23.55
N LEU A 3 -0.70 -7.56 23.18
CA LEU A 3 -0.26 -7.31 21.79
C LEU A 3 -0.72 -8.40 20.81
N SER A 4 -0.76 -9.66 21.26
CA SER A 4 -1.22 -10.79 20.45
C SER A 4 -2.72 -10.71 20.17
N ILE A 5 -3.50 -10.32 21.17
CA ILE A 5 -4.96 -10.15 21.03
C ILE A 5 -5.27 -8.93 20.16
N SER A 6 -4.55 -7.81 20.34
CA SER A 6 -4.72 -6.63 19.48
C SER A 6 -4.42 -6.94 18.00
N LYS A 7 -3.37 -7.72 17.73
CA LYS A 7 -3.00 -8.18 16.38
C LYS A 7 -4.02 -9.17 15.80
N ALA A 8 -4.48 -10.14 16.59
CA ALA A 8 -5.51 -11.08 16.18
C ALA A 8 -6.80 -10.35 15.81
N ILE A 9 -7.31 -9.47 16.68
CA ILE A 9 -8.54 -8.74 16.39
C ILE A 9 -8.37 -7.75 15.22
N TYR A 10 -7.18 -7.20 15.01
CA TYR A 10 -6.87 -6.40 13.81
C TYR A 10 -7.00 -7.27 12.54
N ASN A 11 -6.32 -8.42 12.51
CA ASN A 11 -6.36 -9.34 11.37
C ASN A 11 -7.77 -9.86 11.12
N ASP A 12 -8.49 -10.25 12.17
CA ASP A 12 -9.87 -10.73 12.10
C ASP A 12 -10.79 -9.61 11.57
N GLY A 13 -10.58 -8.38 12.03
CA GLY A 13 -11.31 -7.21 11.57
C GLY A 13 -11.18 -6.96 10.07
N VAL A 14 -9.95 -7.04 9.55
CA VAL A 14 -9.66 -6.92 8.12
C VAL A 14 -10.27 -8.09 7.35
N ALA A 15 -10.10 -9.32 7.83
CA ALA A 15 -10.65 -10.51 7.18
C ALA A 15 -12.18 -10.47 7.08
N LEU A 16 -12.86 -10.06 8.16
CA LEU A 16 -14.31 -9.88 8.17
C LEU A 16 -14.77 -8.79 7.22
N ALA A 17 -14.03 -7.68 7.12
CA ALA A 17 -14.31 -6.61 6.18
C ALA A 17 -14.24 -7.08 4.72
N VAL A 18 -13.18 -7.81 4.36
CA VAL A 18 -12.99 -8.38 3.02
C VAL A 18 -14.10 -9.37 2.71
N ALA A 19 -14.36 -10.33 3.60
CA ALA A 19 -15.40 -11.33 3.41
C ALA A 19 -16.81 -10.71 3.25
N ALA A 20 -17.15 -9.73 4.09
CA ALA A 20 -18.41 -8.99 4.02
C ALA A 20 -18.61 -8.29 2.66
N GLN A 21 -17.55 -7.71 2.09
CA GLN A 21 -17.64 -7.04 0.80
C GLN A 21 -17.65 -8.00 -0.38
N GLU A 22 -16.90 -9.11 -0.32
CA GLU A 22 -16.98 -10.19 -1.32
C GLU A 22 -18.42 -10.71 -1.42
N GLU A 23 -19.08 -10.94 -0.29
CA GLU A 23 -20.47 -11.37 -0.26
C GLU A 23 -21.42 -10.31 -0.85
N ASN A 24 -21.28 -9.04 -0.44
CA ASN A 24 -22.06 -7.93 -1.01
C ASN A 24 -21.89 -7.80 -2.53
N ARG A 25 -20.68 -8.08 -3.03
CA ARG A 25 -20.40 -8.07 -4.48
C ARG A 25 -21.00 -9.28 -5.18
N ALA A 26 -20.83 -10.48 -4.65
CA ALA A 26 -21.46 -11.68 -5.20
C ALA A 26 -22.98 -11.52 -5.30
N LEU A 27 -23.59 -10.86 -4.31
CA LEU A 27 -25.00 -10.47 -4.33
C LEU A 27 -25.30 -9.49 -5.49
N ALA A 28 -24.50 -8.45 -5.66
CA ALA A 28 -24.68 -7.47 -6.73
C ALA A 28 -24.47 -8.05 -8.14
N ASP A 29 -23.46 -8.91 -8.31
CA ASP A 29 -23.17 -9.61 -9.57
C ASP A 29 -24.34 -10.54 -9.92
N ARG A 30 -24.84 -11.30 -8.93
CA ARG A 30 -26.07 -12.09 -9.08
C ARG A 30 -27.27 -11.22 -9.46
N MET A 31 -27.47 -10.06 -8.83
CA MET A 31 -28.56 -9.14 -9.17
C MET A 31 -28.45 -8.60 -10.60
N THR A 32 -27.22 -8.41 -11.09
CA THR A 32 -26.96 -7.94 -12.44
C THR A 32 -27.24 -9.05 -13.45
N ALA A 33 -26.75 -10.27 -13.21
CA ALA A 33 -27.00 -11.44 -14.03
C ALA A 33 -28.51 -11.77 -14.13
N VAL A 34 -29.23 -11.75 -13.01
CA VAL A 34 -30.69 -12.00 -12.98
C VAL A 34 -31.47 -10.93 -13.74
N ARG A 35 -31.04 -9.67 -13.69
CA ARG A 35 -31.63 -8.59 -14.51
C ARG A 35 -31.36 -8.78 -16.00
N MET A 36 -30.14 -9.16 -16.37
CA MET A 36 -29.80 -9.46 -17.77
C MET A 36 -30.58 -10.66 -18.33
N ALA A 37 -30.90 -11.64 -17.48
CA ALA A 37 -31.72 -12.79 -17.84
C ALA A 37 -33.23 -12.47 -18.00
N GLY A 38 -33.65 -11.20 -17.91
CA GLY A 38 -35.05 -10.79 -18.08
C GLY A 38 -35.97 -11.21 -16.92
N GLN A 39 -35.42 -11.54 -15.75
CA GLN A 39 -36.18 -12.00 -14.57
C GLN A 39 -36.06 -11.02 -13.39
N PRO A 40 -36.52 -9.75 -13.51
CA PRO A 40 -36.36 -8.74 -12.46
C PRO A 40 -37.03 -9.09 -11.12
N GLN A 41 -38.02 -9.98 -11.13
CA GLN A 41 -38.73 -10.44 -9.93
C GLN A 41 -37.88 -11.38 -9.05
N LEU A 42 -36.97 -12.16 -9.64
CA LEU A 42 -36.03 -13.03 -8.89
C LEU A 42 -34.89 -12.22 -8.26
N ALA A 43 -34.54 -11.06 -8.82
CA ALA A 43 -33.61 -10.12 -8.21
C ALA A 43 -34.20 -9.45 -6.95
N GLN A 44 -35.51 -9.58 -6.71
CA GLN A 44 -36.24 -9.07 -5.55
C GLN A 44 -36.48 -10.12 -4.45
N GLN A 45 -35.88 -11.32 -4.52
CA GLN A 45 -35.87 -12.26 -3.38
C GLN A 45 -34.97 -11.72 -2.25
N GLN A 46 -35.53 -10.75 -1.55
CA GLN A 46 -34.95 -9.87 -0.53
C GLN A 46 -34.55 -10.51 0.81
N PRO A 47 -35.14 -11.63 1.32
CA PRO A 47 -34.86 -12.05 2.70
C PRO A 47 -33.43 -12.55 2.92
N LEU A 48 -32.95 -13.49 2.10
CA LEU A 48 -31.61 -14.08 2.26
C LEU A 48 -30.50 -13.05 1.97
N GLN A 49 -30.74 -12.14 1.03
CA GLN A 49 -29.78 -11.11 0.64
C GLN A 49 -29.69 -9.99 1.68
N ARG A 50 -30.83 -9.57 2.26
CA ARG A 50 -30.85 -8.65 3.40
C ARG A 50 -30.19 -9.28 4.62
N LEU A 51 -30.47 -10.56 4.88
CA LEU A 51 -29.86 -11.29 5.98
C LEU A 51 -28.33 -11.37 5.82
N ALA A 52 -27.83 -11.69 4.62
CA ALA A 52 -26.41 -11.69 4.32
C ALA A 52 -25.79 -10.28 4.52
N ALA A 53 -26.41 -9.24 3.98
CA ALA A 53 -25.95 -7.86 4.17
C ALA A 53 -25.99 -7.43 5.66
N GLU A 54 -26.98 -7.87 6.44
CA GLU A 54 -27.09 -7.64 7.87
C GLU A 54 -25.99 -8.38 8.64
N MET A 55 -25.73 -9.65 8.34
CA MET A 55 -24.67 -10.43 8.96
C MET A 55 -23.30 -9.84 8.67
N ALA A 56 -23.03 -9.47 7.41
CA ALA A 56 -21.82 -8.78 6.98
C ALA A 56 -21.63 -7.44 7.71
N HIS A 57 -22.71 -6.66 7.85
CA HIS A 57 -22.69 -5.39 8.58
C HIS A 57 -22.46 -5.60 10.09
N GLN A 58 -23.12 -6.59 10.71
CA GLN A 58 -22.95 -6.92 12.12
C GLN A 58 -21.53 -7.39 12.43
N ALA A 59 -20.92 -8.20 11.56
CA ALA A 59 -19.55 -8.67 11.72
C ALA A 59 -18.53 -7.52 11.79
N THR A 60 -18.78 -6.42 11.08
CA THR A 60 -17.87 -5.27 11.04
C THR A 60 -18.14 -4.24 12.14
N ARG A 61 -19.26 -4.32 12.87
CA ARG A 61 -19.57 -3.40 14.00
C ARG A 61 -18.53 -3.41 15.12
N ALA A 62 -17.80 -4.50 15.32
CA ALA A 62 -16.70 -4.53 16.30
C ALA A 62 -15.60 -3.49 16.00
N LEU A 63 -15.43 -3.13 14.72
CA LEU A 63 -14.49 -2.08 14.29
C LEU A 63 -15.02 -0.67 14.62
N GLU A 64 -16.35 -0.48 14.64
CA GLU A 64 -16.97 0.80 14.94
C GLU A 64 -16.50 1.36 16.28
N SER A 65 -16.54 0.54 17.35
CA SER A 65 -16.11 0.95 18.69
C SER A 65 -14.63 1.41 18.74
N ARG A 66 -13.78 0.85 17.89
CA ARG A 66 -12.34 1.16 17.83
C ARG A 66 -12.04 2.46 17.09
N TYR A 67 -12.79 2.75 16.02
CA TYR A 67 -12.50 3.86 15.12
C TYR A 67 -13.52 5.01 15.20
N ALA A 68 -14.64 4.87 15.92
CA ALA A 68 -15.69 5.89 16.03
C ALA A 68 -15.30 7.11 16.90
N THR A 69 -14.20 7.07 17.65
CA THR A 69 -13.78 8.19 18.50
C THR A 69 -12.90 9.19 17.73
N ASN A 70 -13.54 10.03 16.91
CA ASN A 70 -13.02 11.35 16.55
C ASN A 70 -13.47 12.39 17.60
N ARG A 71 -13.18 12.17 18.88
CA ARG A 71 -13.30 13.19 19.93
C ARG A 71 -11.90 13.62 20.37
N PRO A 72 -11.59 14.93 20.42
CA PRO A 72 -10.40 15.41 21.11
C PRO A 72 -10.57 15.14 22.61
N ASP A 73 -9.48 14.71 23.24
CA ASP A 73 -9.23 14.68 24.69
C ASP A 73 -10.25 13.94 25.58
N ASP A 74 -9.83 12.76 26.05
CA ASP A 74 -10.02 12.40 27.45
C ASP A 74 -8.62 12.21 28.05
N ALA A 75 -8.16 13.25 28.75
CA ALA A 75 -7.05 13.14 29.68
C ALA A 75 -7.43 12.10 30.74
N MET A 76 -6.77 10.94 30.73
CA MET A 76 -6.87 10.01 31.84
C MET A 76 -6.16 10.61 33.05
N SER A 77 -6.96 11.10 33.99
CA SER A 77 -6.60 11.38 35.37
C SER A 77 -5.91 10.14 35.97
N LEU A 78 -4.66 10.29 36.38
CA LEU A 78 -3.93 9.30 37.16
C LEU A 78 -4.23 9.53 38.63
N ASP A 79 -5.25 8.86 39.16
CA ASP A 79 -5.39 8.68 40.61
C ASP A 79 -4.49 7.53 41.08
N GLY A 80 -3.75 7.82 42.16
CA GLY A 80 -2.57 7.09 42.57
C GLY A 80 -2.81 5.81 43.35
N ALA A 81 -1.85 4.91 43.22
CA ALA A 81 -1.48 3.97 44.28
C ALA A 81 0.00 4.20 44.60
N SER A 82 0.26 4.74 45.79
CA SER A 82 1.58 5.03 46.33
C SER A 82 2.38 3.74 46.52
N VAL A 83 3.38 3.52 45.67
CA VAL A 83 4.49 2.60 45.96
C VAL A 83 5.66 3.47 46.38
N SER A 84 6.08 3.33 47.64
CA SER A 84 7.30 3.94 48.15
C SER A 84 8.50 3.34 47.42
N CYS A 85 9.02 4.07 46.44
CA CYS A 85 10.35 3.86 45.90
C CYS A 85 11.19 5.10 46.25
N THR A 86 12.32 4.89 46.92
CA THR A 86 13.30 5.93 47.20
C THR A 86 13.81 6.49 45.87
N ALA A 87 13.38 7.69 45.51
CA ALA A 87 13.81 8.36 44.29
C ALA A 87 15.26 8.85 44.46
N GLU A 88 16.18 8.26 43.70
CA GLU A 88 17.44 8.93 43.42
C GLU A 88 17.16 10.21 42.62
N SER A 89 17.91 11.28 42.93
CA SER A 89 17.80 12.57 42.24
C SER A 89 17.89 12.39 40.73
N SER A 90 16.91 12.95 39.99
CA SER A 90 16.82 12.90 38.53
C SER A 90 18.04 13.47 37.81
N LYS A 91 18.88 14.25 38.51
CA LYS A 91 20.17 14.73 38.00
C LYS A 91 21.28 13.67 38.02
N ASP A 92 21.25 12.72 38.96
CA ASP A 92 22.29 11.69 39.12
C ASP A 92 22.01 10.43 38.29
N ALA A 93 20.74 10.15 37.98
CA ALA A 93 20.36 9.15 36.98
C ALA A 93 20.70 9.61 35.55
N ALA A 94 20.43 10.88 35.22
CA ALA A 94 20.79 11.48 33.93
C ALA A 94 22.31 11.58 33.73
N ARG A 95 23.09 11.82 34.80
CA ARG A 95 24.56 11.91 34.74
C ARG A 95 25.27 10.57 34.53
N ARG A 96 24.67 9.44 34.91
CA ARG A 96 25.25 8.10 34.70
C ARG A 96 25.01 7.56 33.28
N HIS A 97 23.92 7.94 32.61
CA HIS A 97 23.58 7.44 31.28
C HIS A 97 24.30 8.12 30.10
N LEU A 98 24.86 9.32 30.29
CA LEU A 98 25.36 10.13 29.17
C LEU A 98 26.83 9.89 28.77
N LYS A 99 27.55 8.94 29.38
CA LYS A 99 29.01 8.84 29.17
C LYS A 99 29.53 7.64 28.38
N ASN A 100 28.68 6.73 27.88
CA ASN A 100 29.14 5.65 27.00
C ASN A 100 28.02 4.91 26.25
N GLU A 101 26.93 5.59 25.89
CA GLU A 101 25.90 4.94 25.08
C GLU A 101 26.40 4.78 23.63
N PRO A 102 26.39 3.56 23.04
CA PRO A 102 26.84 3.38 21.67
C PRO A 102 25.97 4.22 20.74
N MET A 103 26.61 5.02 19.89
CA MET A 103 25.93 5.77 18.84
C MET A 103 25.75 4.87 17.62
N SER A 104 24.64 5.03 16.90
CA SER A 104 24.35 4.32 15.67
C SER A 104 23.86 5.28 14.60
N GLU A 105 24.26 5.02 13.36
CA GLU A 105 23.90 5.85 12.21
C GLU A 105 22.52 5.47 11.67
N CYS A 106 21.70 6.46 11.35
CA CYS A 106 20.39 6.27 10.72
C CYS A 106 20.54 6.02 9.22
N VAL A 107 19.99 4.92 8.70
CA VAL A 107 20.08 4.57 7.28
C VAL A 107 19.39 5.58 6.34
N ALA A 108 18.49 6.42 6.88
CA ALA A 108 17.72 7.38 6.09
C ALA A 108 18.31 8.79 6.07
N CYS A 109 18.77 9.32 7.21
CA CYS A 109 19.34 10.67 7.30
C CYS A 109 20.85 10.71 7.49
N VAL A 110 21.52 9.56 7.72
CA VAL A 110 22.97 9.45 7.91
C VAL A 110 23.48 10.14 9.19
N ASP A 111 22.58 10.70 10.00
CA ASP A 111 22.93 11.25 11.31
C ASP A 111 23.08 10.14 12.36
N SER A 112 23.92 10.39 13.36
CA SER A 112 24.16 9.47 14.49
C SER A 112 23.28 9.80 15.70
N PHE A 113 22.65 8.78 16.27
CA PHE A 113 21.81 8.90 17.47
C PHE A 113 22.18 7.80 18.50
N PRO A 114 21.83 7.96 19.78
CA PRO A 114 21.99 6.89 20.76
C PRO A 114 21.26 5.62 20.31
N HIS A 115 21.92 4.46 20.40
CA HIS A 115 21.34 3.20 19.90
C HIS A 115 19.98 2.86 20.52
N SER A 116 19.74 3.25 21.79
CA SER A 116 18.45 3.06 22.47
C SER A 116 17.30 3.86 21.86
N ASP A 117 17.60 4.96 21.17
CA ASP A 117 16.62 5.81 20.48
C ASP A 117 16.39 5.37 19.02
N MET A 118 17.11 4.34 18.57
CA MET A 118 16.99 3.81 17.21
C MET A 118 15.90 2.74 17.12
N ILE A 119 15.25 2.70 15.97
CA ILE A 119 14.24 1.71 15.62
C ILE A 119 14.86 0.75 14.62
N GLU A 120 14.94 -0.52 15.01
CA GLU A 120 15.43 -1.59 14.17
C GLU A 120 14.30 -2.14 13.28
N ALA A 121 14.50 -2.07 11.97
CA ALA A 121 13.63 -2.71 10.99
C ALA A 121 13.87 -4.24 10.97
N PRO A 122 12.94 -5.06 10.43
CA PRO A 122 13.12 -6.52 10.38
C PRO A 122 14.36 -7.00 9.62
N CYS A 123 14.95 -6.16 8.77
CA CYS A 123 16.20 -6.42 8.05
C CYS A 123 17.46 -5.96 8.82
N ALA A 124 17.35 -5.64 10.11
CA ALA A 124 18.39 -5.09 10.98
C ALA A 124 18.91 -3.67 10.63
N HIS A 125 18.28 -2.97 9.67
CA HIS A 125 18.60 -1.56 9.43
C HIS A 125 18.03 -0.67 10.54
N LEU A 126 18.81 0.32 10.96
CA LEU A 126 18.45 1.24 12.04
C LEU A 126 17.94 2.57 11.48
N TYR A 127 16.81 3.03 12.01
CA TYR A 127 16.20 4.32 11.71
C TYR A 127 16.09 5.15 12.98
N CYS A 128 16.38 6.45 12.89
CA CYS A 128 16.02 7.35 13.97
C CYS A 128 14.50 7.52 14.05
N ARG A 129 14.00 7.96 15.21
CA ARG A 129 12.55 8.15 15.45
C ARG A 129 11.91 9.06 14.40
N ASN A 130 12.55 10.18 14.08
CA ASN A 130 12.02 11.16 13.12
C ASN A 130 11.88 10.57 11.71
N CYS A 131 12.89 9.84 11.24
CA CYS A 131 12.84 9.20 9.92
C CYS A 131 11.78 8.11 9.85
N THR A 132 11.60 7.35 10.93
CA THR A 132 10.54 6.32 11.00
C THR A 132 9.15 6.94 11.00
N THR A 133 8.91 7.98 11.80
CA THR A 133 7.65 8.71 11.82
C THR A 133 7.33 9.28 10.44
N LYS A 134 8.31 9.93 9.79
CA LYS A 134 8.14 10.48 8.44
C LYS A 134 7.84 9.40 7.40
N LEU A 135 8.55 8.27 7.45
CA LEU A 135 8.26 7.13 6.56
C LEU A 135 6.81 6.66 6.70
N ILE A 136 6.32 6.59 7.93
CA ILE A 136 4.95 6.16 8.22
C ILE A 136 3.95 7.19 7.74
N GLU A 137 4.14 8.48 8.05
CA GLU A 137 3.28 9.57 7.56
C GLU A 137 3.22 9.59 6.02
N ASP A 138 4.37 9.46 5.36
CA ASP A 138 4.46 9.42 3.91
C ASP A 138 3.73 8.18 3.34
N SER A 139 3.78 7.03 4.02
CA SER A 139 3.01 5.83 3.63
C SER A 139 1.49 6.00 3.76
N LEU A 140 1.01 6.92 4.61
CA LEU A 140 -0.43 7.21 4.71
C LEU A 140 -0.94 7.98 3.49
N VAL A 141 -0.05 8.70 2.80
CA VAL A 141 -0.38 9.52 1.63
C VAL A 141 -0.09 8.73 0.35
N ASP A 142 1.14 8.25 0.19
CA ASP A 142 1.60 7.53 -0.99
C ASP A 142 1.32 6.03 -0.89
N GLU A 143 0.46 5.50 -1.77
CA GLU A 143 0.09 4.08 -1.77
C GLU A 143 1.29 3.16 -2.00
N SER A 144 2.30 3.59 -2.75
CA SER A 144 3.46 2.75 -3.10
C SER A 144 4.40 2.51 -1.91
N LEU A 145 4.37 3.40 -0.92
CA LEU A 145 5.10 3.27 0.35
C LEU A 145 4.30 2.47 1.39
N PHE A 146 3.06 2.10 1.08
CA PHE A 146 2.21 1.34 1.99
C PHE A 146 2.21 -0.16 1.63
N PRO A 147 2.51 -1.06 2.56
CA PRO A 147 2.85 -0.82 3.95
C PRO A 147 4.33 -0.35 4.04
N PRO A 148 4.69 0.40 5.10
CA PRO A 148 6.07 0.84 5.30
C PRO A 148 6.97 -0.39 5.34
N ARG A 149 8.04 -0.35 4.56
CA ARG A 149 8.97 -1.46 4.39
C ARG A 149 10.41 -0.96 4.39
N CYS A 150 11.33 -1.85 4.74
CA CYS A 150 12.76 -1.68 4.51
C CYS A 150 13.30 -2.97 3.92
N CYS A 151 13.99 -2.88 2.77
CA CYS A 151 14.55 -4.04 2.06
C CYS A 151 13.49 -5.14 1.83
N ARG A 152 12.34 -4.75 1.28
CA ARG A 152 11.15 -5.61 1.05
C ARG A 152 10.48 -6.19 2.29
N LEU A 153 11.02 -6.00 3.48
CA LEU A 153 10.40 -6.47 4.72
C LEU A 153 9.49 -5.40 5.30
N HIS A 154 8.21 -5.75 5.49
CA HIS A 154 7.24 -4.85 6.11
C HIS A 154 7.63 -4.52 7.54
N ILE A 155 7.67 -3.24 7.87
CA ILE A 155 7.85 -2.74 9.23
C ILE A 155 6.50 -2.84 9.94
N PRO A 156 6.29 -3.79 10.86
CA PRO A 156 4.99 -3.96 11.48
C PRO A 156 4.73 -2.81 12.45
N LEU A 157 3.48 -2.34 12.52
CA LEU A 157 3.08 -1.26 13.43
C LEU A 157 3.52 -1.55 14.88
N SER A 158 3.49 -2.81 15.31
CA SER A 158 3.91 -3.22 16.65
C SER A 158 5.35 -2.82 17.00
N SER A 159 6.27 -2.80 16.02
CA SER A 159 7.67 -2.43 16.24
C SER A 159 7.87 -0.92 16.38
N VAL A 160 6.95 -0.13 15.86
CA VAL A 160 7.06 1.34 15.79
C VAL A 160 6.06 2.05 16.70
N ARG A 161 5.05 1.33 17.21
CA ARG A 161 3.91 1.90 17.95
C ARG A 161 4.32 2.75 19.15
N ALA A 162 5.31 2.31 19.92
CA ALA A 162 5.78 3.06 21.09
C ALA A 162 6.43 4.40 20.72
N SER A 163 7.02 4.48 19.53
CA SER A 163 7.68 5.68 19.03
C SER A 163 6.72 6.61 18.29
N LEU A 164 5.58 6.09 17.84
CA LEU A 164 4.51 6.85 17.17
C LEU A 164 3.56 7.43 18.21
N GLY A 165 3.19 8.69 18.04
CA GLY A 165 2.07 9.27 18.79
C GLY A 165 0.77 8.49 18.55
N HIS A 166 -0.14 8.51 19.52
CA HIS A 166 -1.41 7.80 19.46
C HIS A 166 -2.23 8.11 18.18
N ASP A 167 -2.19 9.37 17.72
CA ASP A 167 -2.89 9.79 16.51
C ASP A 167 -2.37 9.11 15.24
N ILE A 168 -1.04 9.10 15.05
CA ILE A 168 -0.40 8.48 13.87
C ILE A 168 -0.66 6.98 13.86
N ALA A 169 -0.58 6.30 15.01
CA ALA A 169 -0.88 4.88 15.11
C ALA A 169 -2.34 4.58 14.71
N ARG A 170 -3.31 5.35 15.22
CA ARG A 170 -4.74 5.20 14.87
C ARG A 170 -4.98 5.42 13.38
N ARG A 171 -4.39 6.48 12.81
CA ARG A 171 -4.49 6.77 11.37
C ARG A 171 -3.88 5.66 10.52
N PHE A 172 -2.75 5.11 10.95
CA PHE A 172 -2.12 3.99 10.28
C PHE A 172 -3.03 2.76 10.26
N GLU A 173 -3.59 2.36 11.39
CA GLU A 173 -4.51 1.22 11.46
C GLU A 173 -5.74 1.41 10.56
N ALA A 174 -6.37 2.60 10.59
CA ALA A 174 -7.49 2.91 9.71
C ALA A 174 -7.08 2.89 8.22
N LYS A 175 -5.90 3.41 7.90
CA LYS A 175 -5.36 3.37 6.54
C LYS A 175 -5.04 1.94 6.10
N SER A 176 -4.57 1.07 6.99
CA SER A 176 -4.34 -0.33 6.65
C SER A 176 -5.63 -1.02 6.22
N ILE A 177 -6.74 -0.79 6.92
CA ILE A 177 -8.06 -1.32 6.53
C ILE A 177 -8.46 -0.81 5.14
N GLU A 178 -8.30 0.49 4.87
CA GLU A 178 -8.56 1.07 3.54
C GLU A 178 -7.69 0.44 2.44
N ARG A 179 -6.43 0.14 2.75
CA ARG A 179 -5.44 -0.37 1.80
C ARG A 179 -5.57 -1.86 1.52
N GLU A 180 -6.00 -2.61 2.53
CA GLU A 180 -6.24 -4.06 2.44
C GLU A 180 -7.63 -4.37 1.87
N ASP A 181 -8.55 -3.39 1.85
CA ASP A 181 -9.84 -3.47 1.16
C ASP A 181 -9.67 -3.46 -0.38
N PRO A 182 -9.92 -4.59 -1.08
CA PRO A 182 -9.85 -4.66 -2.54
C PRO A 182 -11.03 -3.97 -3.27
N TYR A 183 -12.11 -3.68 -2.55
CA TYR A 183 -13.35 -3.05 -3.03
C TYR A 183 -13.60 -1.66 -2.45
N ARG A 184 -12.53 -1.00 -1.97
CA ARG A 184 -12.55 0.31 -1.34
C ARG A 184 -13.57 1.26 -1.97
N THR A 185 -14.42 1.81 -1.13
CA THR A 185 -15.45 2.77 -1.55
C THR A 185 -15.19 4.09 -0.83
N TYR A 186 -15.03 5.15 -1.60
CA TYR A 186 -14.90 6.50 -1.08
C TYR A 186 -16.24 7.22 -1.17
N CYS A 187 -16.46 8.17 -0.28
CA CYS A 187 -17.63 9.03 -0.33
C CYS A 187 -17.73 9.73 -1.70
N SER A 188 -18.87 9.57 -2.38
CA SER A 188 -19.16 10.20 -3.68
C SER A 188 -19.22 11.73 -3.66
N ASN A 189 -19.19 12.36 -2.48
CA ASN A 189 -19.00 13.80 -2.38
C ASN A 189 -17.51 14.12 -2.56
N ALA A 190 -17.14 14.73 -3.69
CA ALA A 190 -15.74 15.06 -4.02
C ALA A 190 -15.03 15.92 -2.97
N ALA A 191 -15.75 16.82 -2.28
CA ALA A 191 -15.18 17.62 -1.20
C ALA A 191 -14.93 16.81 0.08
N CYS A 192 -15.60 15.66 0.24
CA CYS A 192 -15.40 14.75 1.37
C CYS A 192 -14.39 13.66 1.03
N ALA A 193 -14.64 12.88 -0.02
CA ALA A 193 -13.77 11.81 -0.55
C ALA A 193 -13.20 10.82 0.50
N LYS A 194 -13.77 10.76 1.70
CA LYS A 194 -13.30 9.86 2.76
C LYS A 194 -13.65 8.42 2.44
N TYR A 195 -12.73 7.52 2.77
CA TYR A 195 -12.98 6.08 2.72
C TYR A 195 -14.16 5.73 3.62
N LEU A 196 -15.07 4.91 3.08
CA LEU A 196 -16.21 4.38 3.81
C LEU A 196 -15.79 3.08 4.44
N MET A 197 -15.74 3.06 5.77
CA MET A 197 -15.36 1.87 6.51
C MET A 197 -16.35 0.74 6.26
N PRO A 198 -15.94 -0.53 6.39
CA PRO A 198 -16.80 -1.68 6.14
C PRO A 198 -18.14 -1.64 6.91
N TYR A 199 -18.12 -1.18 8.16
CA TYR A 199 -19.32 -1.01 9.00
C TYR A 199 -20.18 0.21 8.62
N GLU A 200 -19.75 1.05 7.68
CA GLU A 200 -20.56 2.12 7.11
C GLU A 200 -21.29 1.65 5.83
N VAL A 201 -21.01 0.42 5.39
CA VAL A 201 -21.61 -0.20 4.21
C VAL A 201 -22.69 -1.18 4.65
N TYR A 202 -23.84 -1.10 3.98
CA TYR A 202 -24.94 -2.04 4.09
C TYR A 202 -25.43 -2.40 2.69
N GLY A 203 -25.27 -3.66 2.30
CA GLY A 203 -25.50 -4.10 0.92
C GLY A 203 -24.64 -3.33 -0.07
N TYR A 204 -25.28 -2.62 -1.02
CA TYR A 204 -24.60 -1.79 -2.02
C TYR A 204 -24.54 -0.29 -1.64
N ILE A 205 -24.91 0.07 -0.41
CA ILE A 205 -25.03 1.47 0.03
C ILE A 205 -24.01 1.73 1.14
N GLY A 206 -23.03 2.58 0.87
CA GLY A 206 -22.13 3.14 1.87
C GLY A 206 -22.62 4.50 2.38
N SER A 207 -22.76 4.65 3.70
CA SER A 207 -23.27 5.88 4.33
C SER A 207 -22.16 6.62 5.07
N CYS A 208 -21.74 7.78 4.54
CA CYS A 208 -20.62 8.54 5.10
C CYS A 208 -21.01 9.24 6.42
N ARG A 209 -20.35 8.93 7.54
CA ARG A 209 -20.61 9.62 8.83
C ARG A 209 -20.20 11.09 8.86
N HIS A 210 -19.29 11.51 7.96
CA HIS A 210 -18.77 12.88 7.96
C HIS A 210 -19.68 13.89 7.25
N CYS A 211 -20.28 13.51 6.13
CA CYS A 211 -21.14 14.41 5.35
C CYS A 211 -22.55 13.84 5.10
N GLN A 212 -22.87 12.68 5.68
CA GLN A 212 -24.16 11.98 5.56
C GLN A 212 -24.54 11.57 4.12
N ARG A 213 -23.61 11.70 3.17
CA ARG A 213 -23.83 11.31 1.77
C ARG A 213 -23.79 9.78 1.64
N GLN A 214 -24.79 9.25 0.94
CA GLN A 214 -24.85 7.84 0.58
C GLN A 214 -24.26 7.59 -0.81
N THR A 215 -23.41 6.57 -0.90
CA THR A 215 -22.64 6.20 -2.08
C THR A 215 -22.97 4.77 -2.49
N CYS A 216 -23.21 4.54 -3.77
CA CYS A 216 -23.34 3.21 -4.33
C CYS A 216 -21.95 2.55 -4.41
N THR A 217 -21.77 1.40 -3.77
CA THR A 217 -20.48 0.68 -3.77
C THR A 217 -20.13 0.06 -5.13
N LEU A 218 -21.11 -0.05 -6.03
CA LEU A 218 -20.96 -0.66 -7.36
C LEU A 218 -20.41 0.34 -8.38
N CYS A 219 -21.07 1.48 -8.54
CA CYS A 219 -20.66 2.53 -9.48
C CYS A 219 -19.86 3.67 -8.84
N LYS A 220 -19.68 3.65 -7.51
CA LYS A 220 -18.96 4.66 -6.71
C LYS A 220 -19.54 6.08 -6.73
N ARG A 221 -20.78 6.24 -7.24
CA ARG A 221 -21.52 7.53 -7.28
C ARG A 221 -22.49 7.66 -6.13
N ARG A 222 -23.22 8.78 -6.08
CA ARG A 222 -24.37 8.91 -5.16
C ARG A 222 -25.34 7.74 -5.38
N VAL A 223 -25.91 7.23 -4.29
CA VAL A 223 -26.97 6.21 -4.34
C VAL A 223 -28.11 6.63 -5.30
N HIS A 224 -28.58 5.68 -6.11
CA HIS A 224 -29.62 5.88 -7.12
C HIS A 224 -30.66 4.75 -7.04
N PRO A 225 -31.59 4.79 -6.06
CA PRO A 225 -32.58 3.73 -5.86
C PRO A 225 -33.45 3.55 -7.11
N GLY A 226 -33.67 2.29 -7.52
CA GLY A 226 -34.54 1.95 -8.65
C GLY A 226 -33.96 2.24 -10.04
N THR A 227 -32.80 2.88 -10.15
CA THR A 227 -32.11 3.14 -11.42
C THR A 227 -30.89 2.22 -11.56
N PRO A 228 -30.63 1.61 -12.73
CA PRO A 228 -29.41 0.82 -12.93
C PRO A 228 -28.15 1.69 -12.78
N CYS A 229 -27.04 1.06 -12.39
CA CYS A 229 -25.74 1.72 -12.46
C CYS A 229 -25.43 2.05 -13.92
N VAL A 230 -25.07 3.29 -14.20
CA VAL A 230 -24.51 3.68 -15.50
C VAL A 230 -22.99 3.62 -15.38
N ASP A 231 -22.35 2.81 -16.21
CA ASP A 231 -20.89 2.73 -16.27
C ASP A 231 -20.35 3.75 -17.28
N GLU A 232 -20.07 4.97 -16.83
CA GLU A 232 -19.43 5.98 -17.70
C GLU A 232 -17.90 5.85 -17.71
N HIS A 233 -17.32 4.80 -17.10
CA HIS A 233 -15.89 4.53 -17.27
C HIS A 233 -15.57 3.95 -18.66
N GLY A 234 -16.57 3.78 -19.53
CA GLY A 234 -16.41 3.27 -20.88
C GLY A 234 -15.33 4.00 -21.68
N GLU A 235 -15.29 5.33 -21.64
CA GLU A 235 -14.27 6.11 -22.38
C GLU A 235 -12.85 5.85 -21.87
N VAL A 236 -12.65 5.84 -20.55
CA VAL A 236 -11.34 5.55 -19.94
C VAL A 236 -10.91 4.11 -20.23
N LEU A 237 -11.85 3.16 -20.23
CA LEU A 237 -11.58 1.76 -20.58
C LEU A 237 -11.33 1.58 -22.08
N ASN A 238 -11.92 2.40 -22.94
CA ASN A 238 -11.61 2.42 -24.37
C ASN A 238 -10.20 2.93 -24.59
N LEU A 239 -9.84 4.07 -23.99
CA LEU A 239 -8.49 4.61 -24.03
C LEU A 239 -7.47 3.61 -23.49
N ALA A 240 -7.77 2.95 -22.37
CA ALA A 240 -6.91 1.91 -21.83
C ALA A 240 -6.65 0.77 -22.82
N ARG A 241 -7.67 0.33 -23.56
CA ARG A 241 -7.52 -0.69 -24.61
C ARG A 241 -6.69 -0.18 -25.79
N GLU A 242 -6.90 1.06 -26.21
CA GLU A 242 -6.14 1.70 -27.29
C GLU A 242 -4.66 1.86 -26.93
N GLN A 243 -4.36 2.18 -25.67
CA GLN A 243 -2.99 2.34 -25.14
C GLN A 243 -2.36 1.02 -24.65
N GLY A 244 -3.09 -0.09 -24.71
CA GLY A 244 -2.62 -1.39 -24.20
C GLY A 244 -2.47 -1.47 -22.67
N TRP A 245 -3.07 -0.54 -21.92
CA TRP A 245 -3.06 -0.56 -20.46
C TRP A 245 -3.82 -1.75 -19.90
N GLN A 246 -3.20 -2.44 -18.94
CA GLN A 246 -3.81 -3.62 -18.33
C GLN A 246 -4.53 -3.26 -17.03
N ARG A 247 -5.68 -3.90 -16.79
CA ARG A 247 -6.46 -3.73 -15.57
C ARG A 247 -6.14 -4.85 -14.59
N CYS A 248 -5.74 -4.49 -13.37
CA CYS A 248 -5.54 -5.48 -12.31
C CYS A 248 -6.84 -6.28 -12.05
N ALA A 249 -6.78 -7.60 -12.11
CA ALA A 249 -7.95 -8.46 -11.92
C ALA A 249 -8.57 -8.29 -10.52
N ARG A 250 -7.74 -8.04 -9.50
CA ARG A 250 -8.16 -7.90 -8.10
C ARG A 250 -8.74 -6.52 -7.77
N CYS A 251 -7.94 -5.45 -7.89
CA CYS A 251 -8.35 -4.11 -7.45
C CYS A 251 -8.86 -3.20 -8.57
N ARG A 252 -8.83 -3.69 -9.83
CA ARG A 252 -9.37 -2.99 -11.00
C ARG A 252 -8.68 -1.67 -11.37
N ASN A 253 -7.53 -1.34 -10.78
CA ASN A 253 -6.66 -0.24 -11.21
C ASN A 253 -6.13 -0.51 -12.63
N LEU A 254 -6.02 0.55 -13.43
CA LEU A 254 -5.35 0.54 -14.73
C LEU A 254 -3.84 0.71 -14.53
N ILE A 255 -3.06 -0.06 -15.28
CA ILE A 255 -1.61 -0.13 -15.19
C ILE A 255 -1.05 0.05 -16.59
N GLU A 256 -0.20 1.06 -16.72
CA GLU A 256 0.68 1.26 -17.87
C GLU A 256 2.02 0.56 -17.58
N LEU A 257 2.59 -0.09 -18.58
CA LEU A 257 3.90 -0.73 -18.50
C LEU A 257 4.86 -0.08 -19.50
N GLY A 258 5.65 0.88 -19.02
CA GLY A 258 6.65 1.55 -19.86
C GLY A 258 7.90 0.69 -20.07
N ILE A 259 8.44 0.10 -19.02
CA ILE A 259 9.67 -0.72 -19.04
C ILE A 259 9.51 -1.97 -18.18
N GLY A 260 10.25 -3.03 -18.50
CA GLY A 260 10.28 -4.27 -17.71
C GLY A 260 9.51 -5.43 -18.33
N CYS A 261 9.62 -6.59 -17.67
CA CYS A 261 8.98 -7.83 -18.11
C CYS A 261 7.45 -7.80 -17.89
N ASN A 262 6.75 -8.78 -18.44
CA ASN A 262 5.30 -8.92 -18.32
C ASN A 262 4.84 -9.42 -16.94
N HIS A 263 5.73 -9.61 -15.97
CA HIS A 263 5.38 -9.83 -14.56
C HIS A 263 5.06 -8.51 -13.88
N ILE A 264 3.82 -8.34 -13.43
CA ILE A 264 3.36 -7.09 -12.81
C ILE A 264 2.92 -7.34 -11.39
N THR A 265 3.52 -6.64 -10.44
CA THR A 265 3.02 -6.53 -9.07
C THR A 265 2.18 -5.27 -8.96
N CYS A 266 0.85 -5.43 -8.86
CA CYS A 266 -0.06 -4.30 -8.63
C CYS A 266 0.23 -3.62 -7.28
N ARG A 267 -0.20 -2.36 -7.10
CA ARG A 267 -0.23 -1.68 -5.79
C ARG A 267 -1.04 -2.43 -4.72
N CYS A 268 -2.01 -3.24 -5.12
CA CYS A 268 -2.74 -4.14 -4.21
C CYS A 268 -2.00 -5.47 -3.94
N ARG A 269 -0.74 -5.58 -4.37
CA ARG A 269 0.16 -6.75 -4.28
C ARG A 269 -0.28 -7.99 -5.03
N TYR A 270 -1.31 -7.89 -5.88
CA TYR A 270 -1.65 -8.96 -6.79
C TYR A 270 -0.64 -9.02 -7.92
N GLU A 271 -0.07 -10.20 -8.15
CA GLU A 271 0.89 -10.43 -9.23
C GLU A 271 0.20 -11.09 -10.41
N PHE A 272 0.37 -10.51 -11.60
CA PHE A 272 -0.32 -10.97 -12.80
C PHE A 272 0.49 -10.69 -14.07
N CYS A 273 0.14 -11.37 -15.16
CA CYS A 273 0.75 -11.15 -16.46
C CYS A 273 0.18 -9.89 -17.14
N TYR A 274 1.03 -8.97 -17.58
CA TYR A 274 0.58 -7.74 -18.28
C TYR A 274 -0.21 -8.03 -19.55
N VAL A 275 0.19 -9.06 -20.30
CA VAL A 275 -0.41 -9.39 -21.60
C VAL A 275 -1.85 -9.89 -21.45
N CYS A 276 -2.09 -10.82 -20.53
CA CYS A 276 -3.39 -11.50 -20.42
C CYS A 276 -4.19 -11.18 -19.15
N GLY A 277 -3.60 -10.53 -18.15
CA GLY A 277 -4.26 -10.17 -16.90
C GLY A 277 -4.46 -11.33 -15.91
N VAL A 278 -4.03 -12.55 -16.26
CA VAL A 278 -4.12 -13.77 -15.42
C VAL A 278 -3.06 -13.75 -14.33
N GLU A 279 -3.33 -14.45 -13.22
CA GLU A 279 -2.41 -14.65 -12.11
C GLU A 279 -1.01 -15.06 -12.60
N TRP A 280 0.02 -14.52 -11.96
CA TRP A 280 1.38 -14.78 -12.37
C TRP A 280 1.71 -16.28 -12.31
N LYS A 281 2.39 -16.79 -13.34
CA LYS A 281 2.72 -18.22 -13.57
C LYS A 281 1.55 -19.13 -13.97
N ASP A 282 0.34 -18.59 -14.14
CA ASP A 282 -0.83 -19.32 -14.65
C ASP A 282 -1.11 -19.07 -16.15
N CYS A 283 -0.10 -18.63 -16.91
CA CYS A 283 -0.20 -18.39 -18.34
C CYS A 283 1.09 -18.79 -19.09
N THR A 284 0.97 -19.00 -20.40
CA THR A 284 2.11 -19.30 -21.31
C THR A 284 2.58 -18.09 -22.10
N CYS A 285 2.18 -16.88 -21.71
CA CYS A 285 2.63 -15.64 -22.34
C CYS A 285 4.15 -15.49 -22.24
N GLU A 286 4.75 -14.87 -23.25
CA GLU A 286 6.17 -14.55 -23.20
C GLU A 286 6.48 -13.62 -22.02
N LEU A 287 7.63 -13.86 -21.40
CA LEU A 287 8.06 -13.07 -20.25
C LEU A 287 8.33 -11.62 -20.63
N TRP A 288 8.81 -11.36 -21.85
CA TRP A 288 9.12 -10.03 -22.34
C TRP A 288 8.44 -9.80 -23.68
N ASP A 289 8.06 -8.55 -23.90
CA ASP A 289 7.88 -8.02 -25.25
C ASP A 289 9.26 -7.70 -25.85
N GLU A 290 9.53 -8.17 -27.07
CA GLU A 290 10.85 -8.06 -27.70
C GLU A 290 11.26 -6.60 -27.92
N GLU A 291 10.34 -5.76 -28.40
CA GLU A 291 10.60 -4.34 -28.63
C GLU A 291 10.94 -3.62 -27.32
N ARG A 292 10.14 -3.83 -26.27
CA ARG A 292 10.37 -3.25 -24.95
C ARG A 292 11.69 -3.70 -24.34
N LEU A 293 12.05 -4.98 -24.49
CA LEU A 293 13.33 -5.52 -24.03
C LEU A 293 14.49 -4.80 -24.72
N LEU A 294 14.44 -4.68 -26.04
CA LEU A 294 15.49 -4.04 -26.84
C LEU A 294 15.60 -2.54 -26.54
N LEU A 295 14.47 -1.82 -26.44
CA LEU A 295 14.45 -0.42 -26.05
C LEU A 295 15.08 -0.20 -24.68
N ARG A 296 14.73 -1.03 -23.70
CA ARG A 296 15.33 -0.96 -22.36
C ARG A 296 16.82 -1.30 -22.39
N ALA A 297 17.22 -2.30 -23.17
CA ALA A 297 18.62 -2.68 -23.31
C ALA A 297 19.47 -1.58 -23.96
N GLN A 298 18.95 -0.92 -25.00
CA GLN A 298 19.59 0.24 -25.64
C GLN A 298 19.74 1.40 -24.64
N GLN A 299 18.68 1.71 -23.89
CA GLN A 299 18.72 2.74 -22.87
C GLN A 299 19.79 2.44 -21.80
N VAL A 300 19.83 1.22 -21.28
CA VAL A 300 20.80 0.82 -20.24
C VAL A 300 22.24 0.79 -20.77
N ALA A 301 22.46 0.32 -22.00
CA ALA A 301 23.78 0.30 -22.62
C ALA A 301 24.30 1.71 -22.94
N GLY A 302 23.42 2.60 -23.41
CA GLY A 302 23.79 3.92 -23.90
C GLY A 302 23.77 5.05 -22.88
N ARG A 303 23.11 4.90 -21.72
CA ARG A 303 22.85 6.03 -20.78
C ARG A 303 24.09 6.69 -20.15
N ASP A 304 25.26 6.06 -20.22
CA ASP A 304 26.53 6.62 -19.74
C ASP A 304 27.51 6.90 -20.90
N GLN A 305 27.06 6.81 -22.15
CA GLN A 305 27.88 6.97 -23.35
C GLN A 305 27.42 8.21 -24.14
N VAL A 306 28.37 8.87 -24.81
CA VAL A 306 28.07 9.99 -25.73
C VAL A 306 27.63 9.46 -27.08
N GLU A 307 28.23 8.36 -27.52
CA GLU A 307 27.91 7.68 -28.77
C GLU A 307 26.84 6.59 -28.55
N PRO A 308 26.08 6.23 -29.60
CA PRO A 308 25.15 5.11 -29.52
C PRO A 308 25.86 3.81 -29.14
N PRO A 309 25.27 2.99 -28.25
CA PRO A 309 25.91 1.76 -27.79
C PRO A 309 26.07 0.75 -28.94
N ALA A 310 27.17 0.02 -28.94
CA ALA A 310 27.40 -1.05 -29.91
C ALA A 310 26.32 -2.14 -29.78
N GLN A 311 25.86 -2.70 -30.91
CA GLN A 311 24.80 -3.73 -30.92
C GLN A 311 25.13 -4.95 -30.05
N VAL A 312 26.42 -5.33 -29.97
CA VAL A 312 26.89 -6.43 -29.11
C VAL A 312 26.66 -6.12 -27.62
N GLU A 313 26.86 -4.87 -27.21
CA GLU A 313 26.60 -4.45 -25.83
C GLU A 313 25.11 -4.44 -25.52
N VAL A 314 24.29 -3.92 -26.44
CA VAL A 314 22.82 -3.96 -26.33
C VAL A 314 22.33 -5.40 -26.19
N ALA A 315 22.81 -6.32 -27.02
CA ALA A 315 22.43 -7.73 -26.95
C ALA A 315 22.83 -8.37 -25.61
N ARG A 316 24.02 -8.07 -25.09
CA ARG A 316 24.46 -8.53 -23.76
C ARG A 316 23.57 -8.01 -22.64
N VAL A 317 23.18 -6.73 -22.69
CA VAL A 317 22.27 -6.15 -21.70
C VAL A 317 20.88 -6.76 -21.81
N ALA A 318 20.36 -6.96 -23.02
CA ALA A 318 19.07 -7.61 -23.24
C ALA A 318 19.06 -9.03 -22.64
N GLN A 319 20.09 -9.83 -22.90
CA GLN A 319 20.23 -11.15 -22.28
C GLN A 319 20.28 -11.06 -20.74
N ASN A 320 20.98 -10.08 -20.20
CA ASN A 320 21.03 -9.89 -18.75
C ASN A 320 19.66 -9.57 -18.13
N LEU A 321 18.87 -8.73 -18.80
CA LEU A 321 17.52 -8.37 -18.36
C LEU A 321 16.56 -9.57 -18.43
N LEU A 322 16.69 -10.44 -19.44
CA LEU A 322 15.95 -11.70 -19.53
C LEU A 322 16.27 -12.62 -18.36
N GLU A 323 17.55 -12.87 -18.10
CA GLU A 323 18.01 -13.80 -17.07
C GLU A 323 17.75 -13.30 -15.64
N ARG A 324 17.72 -11.98 -15.43
CA ARG A 324 17.64 -11.35 -14.10
C ARG A 324 16.38 -10.52 -13.87
N HIS A 325 15.29 -10.87 -14.54
CA HIS A 325 14.01 -10.16 -14.43
C HIS A 325 13.41 -10.25 -13.01
N GLU A 326 13.56 -11.38 -12.30
CA GLU A 326 13.16 -11.54 -10.89
C GLU A 326 14.24 -10.98 -9.92
N CYS A 327 14.69 -9.74 -10.12
CA CYS A 327 15.70 -9.13 -9.26
C CYS A 327 15.17 -8.86 -7.85
N ASP A 328 15.92 -9.26 -6.82
CA ASP A 328 15.51 -9.12 -5.42
C ASP A 328 15.97 -7.81 -4.74
N HIS A 329 16.80 -7.02 -5.44
CA HIS A 329 17.40 -5.78 -4.96
C HIS A 329 18.17 -5.83 -3.63
N ASN A 330 18.39 -7.01 -3.06
CA ASN A 330 19.10 -7.22 -1.78
C ASN A 330 20.63 -7.14 -1.94
N GLY A 331 21.12 -7.20 -3.19
CA GLY A 331 22.54 -7.18 -3.50
C GLY A 331 23.23 -5.82 -3.36
N ARG A 332 24.51 -5.77 -3.74
CA ARG A 332 25.31 -4.54 -3.73
C ARG A 332 24.95 -3.63 -4.90
N TRP A 333 24.50 -2.42 -4.59
CA TRP A 333 24.26 -1.37 -5.57
C TRP A 333 25.57 -0.63 -5.92
N LYS A 334 25.68 -0.15 -7.15
CA LYS A 334 26.76 0.75 -7.60
C LYS A 334 26.32 2.19 -7.35
N ARG A 335 27.16 2.97 -6.68
CA ARG A 335 26.93 4.42 -6.52
C ARG A 335 27.45 5.14 -7.77
N ILE A 336 26.66 6.09 -8.27
CA ILE A 336 27.00 6.93 -9.41
C ILE A 336 26.93 8.37 -8.91
N ASP A 337 28.07 9.04 -8.81
CA ASP A 337 28.20 10.42 -8.29
C ASP A 337 27.90 11.47 -9.37
N GLN A 338 26.78 11.30 -10.08
CA GLN A 338 26.30 12.23 -11.09
C GLN A 338 24.81 12.51 -10.87
N GLY A 339 24.42 13.74 -11.20
CA GLY A 339 23.04 14.18 -11.11
C GLY A 339 22.13 13.39 -12.05
N GLN A 340 21.18 12.64 -11.51
CA GLN A 340 20.32 11.72 -12.28
C GLN A 340 18.91 11.65 -11.71
N GLN A 341 17.94 11.35 -12.56
CA GLN A 341 16.56 11.12 -12.15
C GLN A 341 16.36 9.70 -11.63
N CYS A 342 15.67 9.56 -10.49
CA CYS A 342 15.25 8.27 -9.96
C CYS A 342 14.20 7.65 -10.88
N GLU A 343 14.39 6.40 -11.30
CA GLU A 343 13.43 5.71 -12.18
C GLU A 343 12.13 5.32 -11.45
N GLU A 344 12.13 5.33 -10.11
CA GLU A 344 10.98 4.93 -9.28
C GLU A 344 10.10 6.11 -8.82
N CYS A 345 10.72 7.18 -8.33
CA CYS A 345 9.98 8.36 -7.83
C CYS A 345 10.06 9.56 -8.76
N HIS A 346 10.86 9.48 -9.83
CA HIS A 346 11.10 10.58 -10.78
C HIS A 346 11.71 11.85 -10.16
N ASP A 347 12.14 11.80 -8.90
CA ASP A 347 12.91 12.89 -8.29
C ASP A 347 14.30 12.97 -8.91
N TYR A 348 14.77 14.18 -9.19
CA TYR A 348 16.15 14.43 -9.60
C TYR A 348 17.06 14.49 -8.36
N LEU A 349 18.10 13.67 -8.35
CA LEU A 349 19.10 13.63 -7.29
C LEU A 349 20.37 14.31 -7.81
N PRO A 350 20.80 15.46 -7.25
CA PRO A 350 21.95 16.19 -7.78
C PRO A 350 23.30 15.53 -7.44
N ASP A 351 23.39 14.84 -6.29
CA ASP A 351 24.67 14.35 -5.76
C ASP A 351 25.02 12.94 -6.26
N PHE A 352 24.09 12.00 -6.13
CA PHE A 352 24.31 10.62 -6.53
C PHE A 352 23.01 9.85 -6.75
N ILE A 353 23.12 8.76 -7.50
CA ILE A 353 22.08 7.73 -7.63
C ILE A 353 22.67 6.34 -7.41
N LEU A 354 21.82 5.39 -7.02
CA LEU A 354 22.21 3.99 -6.86
C LEU A 354 21.73 3.20 -8.07
N GLU A 355 22.60 2.38 -8.64
CA GLU A 355 22.29 1.47 -9.74
C GLU A 355 22.36 0.01 -9.27
N CYS A 356 21.29 -0.76 -9.53
CA CYS A 356 21.27 -2.17 -9.22
C CYS A 356 22.19 -2.93 -10.18
N ARG A 357 23.13 -3.73 -9.65
CA ARG A 357 24.06 -4.51 -10.50
C ARG A 357 23.41 -5.70 -11.21
N GLN A 358 22.18 -6.06 -10.84
CA GLN A 358 21.48 -7.21 -11.42
C GLN A 358 20.55 -6.79 -12.56
N CYS A 359 19.72 -5.77 -12.37
CA CYS A 359 18.73 -5.34 -13.37
C CYS A 359 18.94 -3.91 -13.88
N HIS A 360 20.05 -3.26 -13.50
CA HIS A 360 20.43 -1.92 -13.94
C HIS A 360 19.44 -0.79 -13.58
N LEU A 361 18.45 -1.04 -12.71
CA LEU A 361 17.55 0.00 -12.22
C LEU A 361 18.33 1.08 -11.44
N ARG A 362 18.13 2.36 -11.79
CA ARG A 362 18.65 3.51 -11.05
C ARG A 362 17.59 4.07 -10.10
N ALA A 363 17.86 4.00 -8.80
CA ALA A 363 16.92 4.43 -7.77
C ALA A 363 17.61 5.29 -6.70
N CYS A 364 16.85 6.20 -6.10
CA CYS A 364 17.29 6.92 -4.91
C CYS A 364 17.39 5.96 -3.71
N ALA A 365 18.18 6.32 -2.70
CA ALA A 365 18.34 5.49 -1.49
C ALA A 365 16.99 5.17 -0.82
N ARG A 366 16.06 6.13 -0.82
CA ARG A 366 14.72 5.95 -0.27
C ARG A 366 13.87 4.96 -1.07
N CYS A 367 13.87 5.03 -2.40
CA CYS A 367 13.13 4.08 -3.24
C CYS A 367 13.73 2.69 -3.12
N ARG A 368 15.06 2.57 -3.12
CA ARG A 368 15.76 1.31 -2.86
C ARG A 368 15.32 0.64 -1.55
N MET A 369 15.15 1.39 -0.48
CA MET A 369 14.78 0.79 0.81
C MET A 369 13.27 0.59 0.98
N ASN A 370 12.47 1.54 0.51
CA ASN A 370 11.07 1.65 0.92
C ASN A 370 10.07 1.38 -0.22
N ARG A 371 10.52 1.29 -1.48
CA ARG A 371 9.69 0.99 -2.66
C ARG A 371 10.07 -0.32 -3.36
N LEU A 372 11.37 -0.57 -3.47
CA LEU A 372 11.93 -1.77 -4.08
C LEU A 372 12.03 -2.93 -3.09
#